data_AF-A0A225SL99-F1
#
_entry.id   AF-A0A225SL99-F1
#
_cell.length_a   1.000
_cell.length_b   1.000
_cell.length_c   1.000
_cell.angle_alpha   90.00
_cell.angle_beta   90.00
_cell.angle_gamma   90.00
#
_symmetry.space_group_name_H-M   'P 1'
#
loop_
_entity.id
_entity.type
_entity.pdbx_description
1 polymer ?
#
loop_
_entity_poly.entity_id
_entity_poly.type
_entity_poly.pdbx_seq_one_letter_code
_entity_poly.pdbx_strand_id
1 'polypeptide(L)'
;MDAPAIYLEKMDEALKRLLASEDFVKQSIRTGNVIDLESGALQIRKAMEAVAFASIAPNKQQYEAVRRNAEKPIHFGNDWKADSIFLTLEKLNPDFYPNPVSGPVQ
;
A
#
# COMPACT_ATOMS: atom_id res chain seq x y z
N MET A 1 -6.13 11.69 -13.67
CA MET A 1 -5.79 10.29 -14.01
C MET A 1 -6.98 9.42 -13.73
N ASP A 2 -7.22 8.43 -14.57
CA ASP A 2 -8.30 7.45 -14.39
C ASP A 2 -7.92 6.43 -13.28
N ALA A 3 -8.92 5.83 -12.63
CA ALA A 3 -8.71 4.92 -11.49
C ALA A 3 -7.80 3.71 -11.82
N PRO A 4 -7.90 3.06 -12.99
CA PRO A 4 -6.98 1.98 -13.38
C PRO A 4 -5.52 2.45 -13.51
N ALA A 5 -5.29 3.67 -14.00
CA ALA A 5 -3.94 4.21 -14.13
C ALA A 5 -3.30 4.44 -12.75
N ILE A 6 -4.06 4.99 -11.80
CA ILE A 6 -3.62 5.18 -10.41
C ILE A 6 -3.33 3.83 -9.75
N TYR A 7 -4.21 2.85 -9.95
CA TYR A 7 -4.01 1.50 -9.43
C TYR A 7 -2.70 0.89 -9.93
N LEU A 8 -2.48 0.89 -11.26
CA LEU A 8 -1.27 0.32 -11.85
C LEU A 8 0.00 1.04 -11.40
N GLU A 9 -0.01 2.38 -11.36
CA GLU A 9 1.12 3.17 -10.89
C GLU A 9 1.49 2.82 -9.44
N LYS A 10 0.49 2.71 -8.56
CA LYS A 10 0.73 2.43 -7.15
C LYS A 10 1.11 0.98 -6.90
N MET A 11 0.61 0.04 -7.68
CA MET A 11 1.05 -1.36 -7.65
C MET A 11 2.49 -1.53 -8.12
N ASP A 12 2.90 -0.83 -9.19
CA ASP A 12 4.29 -0.79 -9.65
C ASP A 12 5.22 -0.15 -8.60
N GLU A 13 4.78 0.95 -7.96
CA GLU A 13 5.49 1.55 -6.83
C GLU A 13 5.66 0.56 -5.67
N ALA A 14 4.59 -0.15 -5.29
CA ALA A 14 4.64 -1.16 -4.23
C ALA A 14 5.66 -2.26 -4.55
N LEU A 15 5.66 -2.79 -5.78
CA LEU A 15 6.62 -3.81 -6.20
C LEU A 15 8.07 -3.31 -6.11
N LYS A 16 8.36 -2.12 -6.63
CA LYS A 16 9.71 -1.52 -6.57
C LYS A 16 10.19 -1.32 -5.14
N ARG A 17 9.29 -0.91 -4.23
CA ARG A 17 9.58 -0.75 -2.80
C ARG A 17 9.87 -2.09 -2.12
N LEU A 18 9.11 -3.14 -2.45
CA LEU A 18 9.35 -4.49 -1.93
C LEU A 18 10.71 -5.03 -2.38
N LEU A 19 11.06 -4.88 -3.66
CA LEU A 19 12.37 -5.27 -4.19
C LEU A 19 13.51 -4.52 -3.49
N ALA A 20 13.38 -3.19 -3.33
CA ALA A 20 14.36 -2.40 -2.61
C ALA A 20 14.49 -2.81 -1.14
N SER A 21 13.37 -3.16 -0.49
CA SER A 21 13.39 -3.69 0.88
C SER A 21 14.19 -4.99 0.97
N GLU A 22 13.97 -5.91 0.04
CA GLU A 22 14.68 -7.17 -0.02
C GLU A 22 16.19 -6.96 -0.14
N ASP A 23 16.62 -6.03 -1.00
CA ASP A 23 18.04 -5.67 -1.16
C ASP A 23 18.64 -5.09 0.12
N PHE A 24 17.93 -4.17 0.79
CA PHE A 24 18.36 -3.59 2.06
C PHE A 24 18.46 -4.62 3.19
N VAL A 25 17.50 -5.54 3.29
CA VAL A 25 17.53 -6.62 4.30
C VAL A 25 18.67 -7.60 4.02
N LYS A 26 18.89 -7.99 2.76
CA LYS A 26 20.05 -8.82 2.38
C LYS A 26 21.35 -8.13 2.73
N GLN A 27 21.45 -6.83 2.47
CA GLN A 27 22.62 -6.04 2.80
C GLN A 27 22.84 -5.97 4.31
N SER A 28 21.80 -5.71 5.11
CA SER A 28 21.92 -5.61 6.57
C SER A 28 22.38 -6.92 7.20
N ILE A 29 21.94 -8.07 6.67
CA ILE A 29 22.41 -9.39 7.11
C ILE A 29 23.89 -9.57 6.81
N ARG A 30 24.36 -9.08 5.65
CA ARG A 30 25.76 -9.20 5.23
C ARG A 30 26.70 -8.30 6.04
N THR A 31 26.28 -7.07 6.32
CA THR A 31 27.14 -6.04 6.92
C THR A 31 26.94 -5.88 8.42
N GLY A 32 25.82 -6.35 8.97
CA GLY A 32 25.39 -6.04 10.33
C GLY A 32 24.99 -4.57 10.53
N ASN A 33 24.81 -3.80 9.45
CA ASN A 33 24.49 -2.38 9.53
C ASN A 33 22.99 -2.16 9.80
N VAL A 34 22.69 -1.51 10.93
CA VAL A 34 21.32 -1.20 11.36
C VAL A 34 20.63 -0.23 10.39
N ILE A 35 21.37 0.68 9.75
CA ILE A 35 20.80 1.65 8.80
C ILE A 35 20.20 0.94 7.59
N ASP A 36 20.83 -0.13 7.12
CA ASP A 36 20.33 -0.94 6.02
C ASP A 36 19.03 -1.64 6.44
N LEU A 37 18.96 -2.17 7.67
CA LEU A 37 17.73 -2.79 8.20
C LEU A 37 16.58 -1.78 8.33
N GLU A 38 16.84 -0.60 8.88
CA GLU A 38 15.86 0.48 9.02
C GLU A 38 15.36 0.96 7.65
N SER A 39 16.28 1.06 6.67
CA SER A 39 15.95 1.39 5.29
C SER A 39 15.02 0.34 4.69
N GLY A 40 15.31 -0.95 4.90
CA GLY A 40 14.46 -2.06 4.49
C GLY A 40 13.06 -1.99 5.08
N ALA A 41 12.94 -1.76 6.40
CA ALA A 41 11.66 -1.60 7.09
C ALA A 41 10.85 -0.39 6.59
N LEU A 42 11.53 0.73 6.31
CA LEU A 42 10.89 1.91 5.74
C LEU A 42 10.31 1.62 4.34
N GLN A 43 11.04 0.88 3.50
CA GLN A 43 10.53 0.51 2.17
C GLN A 43 9.27 -0.37 2.28
N ILE A 44 9.22 -1.33 3.22
CA ILE A 44 8.01 -2.15 3.46
C ILE A 44 6.82 -1.27 3.81
N ARG A 45 7.00 -0.34 4.76
CA ARG A 45 5.93 0.58 5.18
C ARG A 45 5.40 1.40 4.00
N LYS A 46 6.29 1.91 3.15
CA LYS A 46 5.92 2.66 1.94
C LYS A 46 5.23 1.79 0.88
N ALA A 47 5.62 0.53 0.76
CA ALA A 47 4.92 -0.43 -0.11
C ALA A 47 3.47 -0.65 0.36
N MET A 48 3.25 -0.82 1.66
CA MET A 48 1.90 -0.96 2.23
C MET A 48 1.03 0.28 1.97
N GLU A 49 1.59 1.49 2.11
CA GLU A 49 0.89 2.73 1.76
C GLU A 49 0.48 2.77 0.28
N ALA A 50 1.37 2.35 -0.62
CA ALA A 50 1.07 2.30 -2.04
C ALA A 50 -0.07 1.31 -2.35
N VAL A 51 -0.08 0.12 -1.73
CA VAL A 51 -1.19 -0.85 -1.85
C VAL A 51 -2.50 -0.25 -1.32
N ALA A 52 -2.45 0.46 -0.20
CA ALA A 52 -3.62 1.14 0.35
C ALA A 52 -4.20 2.18 -0.62
N PHE A 53 -3.34 3.00 -1.25
CA PHE A 53 -3.76 3.99 -2.23
C PHE A 53 -4.29 3.37 -3.52
N ALA A 54 -3.67 2.29 -4.01
CA ALA A 54 -4.17 1.53 -5.14
C ALA A 54 -5.59 1.03 -4.86
N SER A 55 -5.84 0.53 -3.66
CA SER A 55 -7.13 -0.03 -3.24
C SER A 55 -8.23 1.03 -3.07
N ILE A 56 -7.87 2.28 -2.75
CA ILE A 56 -8.81 3.42 -2.72
C ILE A 56 -9.22 3.83 -4.14
N ALA A 57 -8.32 3.77 -5.13
CA ALA A 57 -8.57 4.29 -6.48
C ALA A 57 -9.90 3.84 -7.12
N PRO A 58 -10.26 2.54 -7.17
CA PRO A 58 -11.53 2.09 -7.74
C PRO A 58 -12.75 2.46 -6.89
N ASN A 59 -12.59 2.56 -5.56
CA ASN A 59 -13.68 2.78 -4.61
C ASN A 59 -13.67 4.20 -4.01
N LYS A 60 -13.06 5.17 -4.72
CA LYS A 60 -12.78 6.52 -4.20
C LYS A 60 -14.00 7.18 -3.59
N GLN A 61 -15.13 7.16 -4.29
CA GLN A 61 -16.36 7.84 -3.84
C GLN A 61 -16.90 7.24 -2.53
N GLN A 62 -16.89 5.91 -2.41
CA GLN A 62 -17.36 5.19 -1.23
C GLN A 62 -16.42 5.45 -0.05
N TYR A 63 -15.11 5.39 -0.28
CA TYR A 63 -14.10 5.69 0.72
C TYR A 63 -14.20 7.13 1.24
N GLU A 64 -14.37 8.10 0.32
CA GLU A 64 -14.56 9.51 0.67
C GLU A 64 -15.85 9.74 1.46
N ALA A 65 -16.93 9.03 1.15
CA ALA A 65 -18.18 9.09 1.91
C ALA A 65 -18.00 8.56 3.34
N VAL A 66 -17.32 7.43 3.52
CA VAL A 66 -17.03 6.87 4.85
C VAL A 66 -16.18 7.82 5.68
N ARG A 67 -15.14 8.43 5.10
CA ARG A 67 -14.30 9.40 5.82
C ARG A 67 -15.02 10.69 6.19
N ARG A 68 -15.96 11.17 5.36
CA ARG A 68 -16.81 12.33 5.68
C ARG A 68 -17.78 12.05 6.83
N ASN A 69 -18.31 10.84 6.91
CA ASN A 69 -19.30 10.44 7.93
C ASN A 69 -18.69 9.88 9.22
N ALA A 70 -17.36 9.87 9.33
CA ALA A 70 -16.67 9.41 10.54
C ALA A 70 -16.83 10.39 11.71
N GLU A 71 -16.70 9.89 12.94
CA GLU A 71 -16.78 10.69 14.18
C GLU A 71 -15.81 11.88 14.19
N LYS A 72 -14.66 11.73 13.52
CA LYS A 72 -13.69 12.80 13.24
C LYS A 72 -13.52 12.92 11.73
N PRO A 73 -14.30 13.78 11.06
CA PRO A 73 -14.21 13.97 9.63
C PRO A 73 -12.84 14.52 9.25
N ILE A 74 -12.14 13.83 8.36
CA ILE A 74 -10.90 14.28 7.77
C ILE A 74 -11.00 14.17 6.26
N HIS A 75 -10.33 15.07 5.55
CA HIS A 75 -10.21 14.93 4.10
C HIS A 75 -9.44 13.65 3.79
N PHE A 76 -10.01 12.76 2.97
CA PHE A 76 -9.42 11.44 2.67
C PHE A 76 -7.98 11.53 2.11
N GLY A 77 -7.63 12.64 1.44
CA GLY A 77 -6.26 12.89 0.96
C GLY A 77 -5.22 13.10 2.06
N ASN A 78 -5.64 13.25 3.32
CA ASN A 78 -4.74 13.31 4.48
C ASN A 78 -4.50 11.93 5.10
N ASP A 79 -5.15 10.88 4.59
CA ASP A 79 -4.89 9.51 5.01
C ASP A 79 -3.56 9.03 4.42
N TRP A 80 -2.60 8.75 5.30
CA TRP A 80 -1.31 8.16 4.92
C TRP A 80 -0.98 6.89 5.70
N LYS A 81 -1.70 6.62 6.81
CA LYS A 81 -1.47 5.44 7.64
C LYS A 81 -2.15 4.23 7.00
N ALA A 82 -1.35 3.38 6.34
CA ALA A 82 -1.83 2.18 5.65
C ALA A 82 -2.77 1.33 6.52
N ASP A 83 -2.42 1.02 7.77
CA ASP A 83 -3.25 0.21 8.67
C ASP A 83 -4.66 0.78 8.89
N SER A 84 -4.76 2.11 9.07
CA SER A 84 -6.07 2.77 9.23
C SER A 84 -6.89 2.76 7.95
N ILE A 85 -6.22 2.87 6.80
CA ILE A 85 -6.85 2.77 5.49
C ILE A 85 -7.37 1.34 5.30
N PHE A 86 -6.56 0.33 5.59
CA PHE A 86 -6.95 -1.09 5.48
C PHE A 86 -8.15 -1.44 6.34
N LEU A 87 -8.20 -1.02 7.61
CA LEU A 87 -9.37 -1.25 8.47
C LEU A 87 -10.66 -0.61 7.93
N THR A 88 -10.52 0.47 7.16
CA THR A 88 -11.65 1.15 6.52
C THR A 88 -12.04 0.43 5.23
N LEU A 89 -11.05 0.02 4.43
CA LEU A 89 -11.25 -0.71 3.19
C LEU A 89 -11.82 -2.10 3.42
N GLU A 90 -11.38 -2.84 4.44
CA GLU A 90 -11.90 -4.16 4.80
C GLU A 90 -13.42 -4.15 5.00
N LYS A 91 -13.96 -3.05 5.56
CA LYS A 91 -15.41 -2.86 5.76
C LYS A 91 -16.14 -2.53 4.46
N LEU A 92 -15.46 -1.90 3.50
CA LEU A 92 -16.03 -1.42 2.24
C LEU A 92 -15.94 -2.44 1.11
N ASN A 93 -14.77 -3.06 1.00
CA ASN A 93 -14.40 -4.07 0.04
C ASN A 93 -13.53 -5.12 0.75
N PRO A 94 -14.10 -6.22 1.25
CA PRO A 94 -13.34 -7.28 1.92
C PRO A 94 -12.23 -7.89 1.04
N ASP A 95 -12.38 -7.85 -0.29
CA ASP A 95 -11.41 -8.36 -1.27
C ASP A 95 -10.58 -7.21 -1.87
N PHE A 96 -10.11 -6.28 -1.02
CA PHE A 96 -9.35 -5.11 -1.49
C PHE A 96 -7.89 -5.43 -1.82
N TYR A 97 -7.32 -6.51 -1.27
CA TYR A 97 -5.95 -6.88 -1.59
C TYR A 97 -5.85 -7.38 -3.03
N PRO A 98 -4.74 -7.07 -3.74
CA PRO A 98 -4.49 -7.64 -5.05
C PRO A 98 -4.40 -9.16 -4.95
N ASN A 99 -5.21 -9.86 -5.74
CA ASN A 99 -5.07 -11.29 -5.90
C ASN A 99 -3.75 -11.58 -6.65
N PRO A 100 -2.87 -12.44 -6.10
CA PRO A 100 -1.67 -12.82 -6.80
C PRO A 100 -2.07 -13.47 -8.12
N VAL A 101 -1.53 -12.96 -9.21
CA VAL A 101 -1.70 -13.62 -10.50
C VAL A 101 -0.93 -14.93 -10.39
N SER A 102 -1.65 -16.06 -10.35
CA SER A 102 -1.01 -17.35 -10.58
C SER A 102 -0.28 -17.22 -11.90
N GLY A 103 1.05 -17.38 -11.89
CA GLY A 103 1.82 -17.45 -13.12
C GLY A 103 1.20 -18.49 -14.06
N PRO A 104 1.43 -18.41 -15.38
CA PRO A 104 0.87 -19.38 -16.31
C PRO A 104 1.15 -20.79 -15.78
N VAL A 105 0.08 -21.59 -15.68
CA VAL A 105 0.19 -23.02 -15.37
C VAL A 105 1.08 -23.59 -16.46
N GLN A 106 2.29 -24.00 -16.08
CA GLN A 106 3.21 -24.68 -16.99
C GLN A 106 2.65 -26.04 -17.41
#